data_AF-A0A7S2AEM7-F1
#
_entry.id   AF-A0A7S2AEM7-F1
#
_cell.length_a   1.000
_cell.length_b   1.000
_cell.length_c   1.000
_cell.angle_alpha   90.00
_cell.angle_beta   90.00
_cell.angle_gamma   90.00
#
_symmetry.space_group_name_H-M   'P 1'
#
loop_
_entity.id
_entity.type
_entity.pdbx_description
1 polymer ?
#
loop_
_entity_poly.entity_id
_entity_poly.type
_entity_poly.pdbx_seq_one_letter_code
_entity_poly.pdbx_strand_id
1 'polypeptide(L)'
;IDRLVRGVAFVWWRKHRAEAQVRGGRSEIMPEWNTCSGELVGHELLQYLASSDVLSQLMFSTVLLHWFVHHDGRRRPRELAVEEWIALNRGIENGGTDVPDHVQVRIHSIISSKFLSQLCLASTPSDLASSREEHSALRCGDAEQQPGDRPAGSARSGAGVGPAPEGPSSPVVVGPSSVLDKFATLETWAQIVVGDIPYPNHDSLYTGVP
;
A
#
# COMPACT_ATOMS: atom_id res chain seq x y z
N ILE A 1 0.17 10.52 2.78
CA ILE A 1 0.63 9.45 3.70
C ILE A 1 1.39 10.04 4.89
N ASP A 2 2.36 10.92 4.65
CA ASP A 2 3.14 11.62 5.70
C ASP A 2 2.30 12.14 6.89
N ARG A 3 1.27 12.95 6.65
CA ARG A 3 0.39 13.49 7.72
C ARG A 3 -0.27 12.40 8.58
N LEU A 4 -0.66 11.28 7.97
CA LEU A 4 -1.27 10.15 8.68
C LEU A 4 -0.23 9.46 9.56
N VAL A 5 0.96 9.17 9.01
CA VAL A 5 2.05 8.52 9.73
C VAL A 5 2.48 9.38 10.93
N ARG A 6 2.64 10.70 10.74
CA ARG A 6 2.93 11.64 11.85
C ARG A 6 1.83 11.64 12.91
N GLY A 7 0.56 11.65 12.51
CA GLY A 7 -0.57 11.60 13.43
C GLY A 7 -0.59 10.33 14.27
N VAL A 8 -0.38 9.17 13.64
CA VAL A 8 -0.32 7.87 14.33
C VAL A 8 0.88 7.82 15.28
N ALA A 9 2.06 8.24 14.82
CA ALA A 9 3.27 8.29 15.64
C ALA A 9 3.08 9.18 16.88
N PHE A 10 2.47 10.36 16.72
CA PHE A 10 2.21 11.28 17.82
C PHE A 10 1.25 10.69 18.87
N VAL A 11 0.14 10.09 18.43
CA VAL A 11 -0.83 9.45 19.34
C VAL A 11 -0.21 8.26 20.06
N TRP A 12 0.49 7.39 19.32
CA TRP A 12 1.20 6.24 19.87
C TRP A 12 2.23 6.68 20.92
N TRP A 13 3.01 7.71 20.61
CA TRP A 13 4.04 8.26 21.48
C TRP A 13 3.46 8.75 22.80
N ARG A 14 2.43 9.61 22.74
CA ARG A 14 1.78 10.16 23.93
C ARG A 14 1.20 9.06 24.82
N LYS A 15 0.55 8.06 24.23
CA LYS A 15 -0.02 6.93 24.96
C LYS A 15 1.06 6.17 25.74
N HIS A 16 2.12 5.72 25.07
CA HIS A 16 3.16 4.92 25.71
C HIS A 16 4.02 5.71 26.69
N ARG A 17 4.23 7.03 26.46
CA ARG A 17 4.86 7.93 27.44
C ARG A 17 4.04 8.02 28.74
N ALA A 18 2.71 8.15 28.64
CA ALA A 18 1.85 8.22 29.81
C ALA A 18 1.88 6.88 30.59
N GLU A 19 1.81 5.75 29.90
CA GLU A 19 1.91 4.42 30.52
C GLU A 19 3.28 4.19 31.18
N ALA A 20 4.37 4.66 30.56
CA ALA A 20 5.72 4.58 31.14
C ALA A 20 5.87 5.40 32.43
N GLN A 21 5.24 6.58 32.52
CA GLN A 21 5.23 7.39 33.74
C GLN A 21 4.49 6.71 34.89
N VAL A 22 3.37 6.03 34.59
CA VAL A 22 2.61 5.28 35.60
C VAL A 22 3.41 4.08 36.11
N ARG A 23 4.16 3.40 35.23
CA ARG A 23 5.00 2.25 35.61
C ARG A 23 6.28 2.64 36.36
N GLY A 24 6.92 3.77 36.01
CA GLY A 24 8.19 4.20 36.60
C GLY A 24 8.17 4.47 38.10
N GLY A 25 6.99 4.60 38.72
CA GLY A 25 6.84 4.70 40.18
C GLY A 25 6.93 3.35 40.91
N ARG A 26 6.81 2.22 40.21
CA ARG A 26 7.02 0.87 40.75
C ARG A 26 8.36 0.36 40.26
N SER A 27 9.38 0.49 41.11
CA SER A 27 10.67 -0.19 40.94
C SER A 27 10.46 -1.69 41.17
N GLU A 28 9.73 -2.34 40.26
CA GLU A 28 9.63 -3.78 40.20
C GLU A 28 10.89 -4.30 39.54
N ILE A 29 11.65 -5.08 40.31
CA ILE A 29 12.84 -5.85 39.94
C ILE A 29 12.67 -6.37 38.51
N MET A 30 13.51 -5.86 37.62
CA MET A 30 13.42 -6.04 36.18
C MET A 30 13.43 -7.55 35.85
N PRO A 31 12.36 -8.11 35.26
CA PRO A 31 12.37 -9.50 34.85
C PRO A 31 13.41 -9.67 33.74
N GLU A 32 14.22 -10.70 33.87
CA GLU A 32 15.13 -11.17 32.83
C GLU A 32 14.42 -11.15 31.47
N TRP A 33 15.10 -10.51 30.54
CA TRP A 33 14.85 -10.24 29.13
C TRP A 33 14.58 -11.49 28.29
N ASN A 34 13.62 -12.33 28.70
CA ASN A 34 13.11 -13.43 27.89
C ASN A 34 12.28 -12.86 26.72
N THR A 35 13.01 -12.40 25.71
CA THR A 35 12.61 -11.84 24.42
C THR A 35 12.03 -12.91 23.47
N CYS A 36 11.38 -13.95 24.01
CA CYS A 36 10.88 -15.09 23.24
C CYS A 36 9.62 -14.79 22.40
N SER A 37 9.02 -13.60 22.50
CA SER A 37 7.80 -13.28 21.76
C SER A 37 8.00 -12.10 20.83
N GLY A 38 8.76 -12.30 19.75
CA GLY A 38 8.36 -11.90 18.39
C GLY A 38 8.23 -10.42 18.02
N GLU A 39 7.57 -9.61 18.83
CA GLU A 39 7.18 -8.25 18.55
C GLU A 39 7.85 -7.32 19.56
N LEU A 40 8.43 -6.23 19.07
CA LEU A 40 8.91 -5.14 19.91
C LEU A 40 7.72 -4.59 20.70
N VAL A 41 7.71 -4.83 22.01
CA VAL A 41 6.67 -4.30 22.89
C VAL A 41 6.78 -2.78 22.86
N GLY A 42 5.65 -2.06 22.79
CA GLY A 42 5.68 -0.62 22.56
C GLY A 42 6.51 0.18 23.58
N HIS A 43 6.64 -0.32 24.82
CA HIS A 43 7.56 0.25 25.81
C HIS A 43 9.05 0.06 25.48
N GLU A 44 9.41 -1.09 24.93
CA GLU A 44 10.79 -1.38 24.51
C GLU A 44 11.18 -0.55 23.29
N LEU A 45 10.25 -0.27 22.38
CA LEU A 45 10.53 0.65 21.28
C LEU A 45 10.71 2.10 21.78
N LEU A 46 9.92 2.51 22.78
CA LEU A 46 9.95 3.87 23.31
C LEU A 46 11.31 4.27 23.93
N GLN A 47 12.05 3.32 24.51
CA GLN A 47 13.38 3.59 25.08
C GLN A 47 14.47 3.82 24.03
N TYR A 48 14.25 3.42 22.78
CA TYR A 48 15.22 3.53 21.70
C TYR A 48 14.97 4.71 20.76
N LEU A 49 13.91 5.49 21.00
CA LEU A 49 13.52 6.61 20.16
C LEU A 49 13.60 7.88 20.99
N ALA A 50 14.18 8.96 20.45
CA ALA A 50 14.21 10.24 21.16
C ALA A 50 12.90 11.05 21.05
N SER A 51 12.14 10.87 19.98
CA SER A 51 10.94 11.68 19.73
C SER A 51 9.87 10.98 18.87
N SER A 52 8.66 11.56 18.86
CA SER A 52 7.59 11.15 17.95
C SER A 52 7.94 11.39 16.48
N ASP A 53 8.84 12.34 16.20
CA ASP A 53 9.27 12.63 14.84
C ASP A 53 10.16 11.50 14.31
N VAL A 54 11.11 11.02 15.12
CA VAL A 54 11.94 9.83 14.82
C VAL A 54 11.05 8.62 14.57
N LEU A 55 10.04 8.39 15.41
CA LEU A 55 9.06 7.32 15.21
C LEU A 55 8.33 7.47 13.85
N SER A 56 7.89 8.69 13.52
CA SER A 56 7.16 8.93 12.27
C SER A 56 8.02 8.68 11.03
N GLN A 57 9.29 9.07 11.07
CA GLN A 57 10.26 8.82 10.00
C GLN A 57 10.54 7.32 9.85
N LEU A 58 10.76 6.61 10.97
CA LEU A 58 10.97 5.17 10.97
C LEU A 58 9.74 4.41 10.45
N MET A 59 8.53 4.81 10.85
CA MET A 59 7.28 4.25 10.32
C MET A 59 7.11 4.51 8.82
N PHE A 60 7.50 5.69 8.35
CA PHE A 60 7.45 6.03 6.94
C PHE A 60 8.44 5.18 6.13
N SER A 61 9.69 5.07 6.58
CA SER A 61 10.71 4.19 6.00
C SER A 61 10.24 2.72 5.97
N THR A 62 9.54 2.28 7.01
CA THR A 62 8.94 0.93 7.08
C THR A 62 7.88 0.70 6.00
N VAL A 63 7.01 1.68 5.74
CA VAL A 63 6.01 1.60 4.66
C VAL A 63 6.70 1.56 3.30
N LEU A 64 7.76 2.37 3.10
CA LEU A 64 8.53 2.35 1.87
C LEU A 64 9.28 1.02 1.65
N LEU A 65 9.84 0.44 2.71
CA LEU A 65 10.46 -0.89 2.65
C LEU A 65 9.45 -1.95 2.23
N HIS A 66 8.26 -1.96 2.84
CA HIS A 66 7.18 -2.90 2.47
C HIS A 66 6.80 -2.75 1.00
N TRP A 67 6.62 -1.52 0.54
CA TRP A 67 6.29 -1.22 -0.85
C TRP A 67 7.41 -1.62 -1.82
N PHE A 68 8.67 -1.39 -1.46
CA PHE A 68 9.83 -1.80 -2.27
C PHE A 68 9.93 -3.32 -2.41
N VAL A 69 9.82 -4.05 -1.29
CA VAL A 69 9.96 -5.50 -1.25
C VAL A 69 8.79 -6.18 -1.95
N HIS A 70 7.55 -5.79 -1.64
CA HIS A 70 6.37 -6.56 -2.06
C HIS A 70 5.56 -5.93 -3.20
N HIS A 71 5.75 -4.65 -3.49
CA HIS A 71 4.94 -3.91 -4.47
C HIS A 71 3.43 -4.03 -4.18
N ASP A 72 2.67 -4.60 -5.11
CA ASP A 72 1.23 -4.89 -5.05
C ASP A 72 0.92 -6.34 -4.64
N GLY A 73 1.95 -7.11 -4.27
CA GLY A 73 1.85 -8.54 -3.97
C GLY A 73 1.67 -9.44 -5.20
N ARG A 74 1.67 -8.87 -6.42
CA ARG A 74 1.53 -9.63 -7.68
C ARG A 74 2.87 -9.99 -8.32
N ARG A 75 3.92 -9.23 -8.01
CA ARG A 75 5.27 -9.40 -8.56
C ARG A 75 6.15 -10.25 -7.63
N ARG A 76 7.24 -10.78 -8.18
CA ARG A 76 8.27 -11.43 -7.35
C ARG A 76 8.82 -10.41 -6.34
N PRO A 77 8.94 -10.77 -5.06
CA PRO A 77 9.50 -9.87 -4.06
C PRO A 77 10.90 -9.41 -4.46
N ARG A 78 11.19 -8.13 -4.23
CA ARG A 78 12.55 -7.59 -4.31
C ARG A 78 13.22 -7.75 -2.96
N GLU A 79 14.54 -7.88 -2.98
CA GLU A 79 15.34 -7.95 -1.76
C GLU A 79 16.09 -6.63 -1.59
N LEU A 80 16.05 -6.08 -0.38
CA LEU A 80 16.90 -4.98 0.06
C LEU A 80 17.74 -5.52 1.22
N ALA A 81 19.08 -5.44 1.12
CA ALA A 81 19.93 -5.95 2.18
C ALA A 81 19.67 -5.18 3.48
N VAL A 82 19.80 -5.86 4.63
CA VAL A 82 19.51 -5.24 5.93
C VAL A 82 20.48 -4.09 6.21
N GLU A 83 21.73 -4.22 5.78
CA GLU A 83 22.79 -3.23 5.91
C GLU A 83 22.46 -1.96 5.10
N GLU A 84 21.93 -2.12 3.89
CA GLU A 84 21.51 -1.00 3.02
C GLU A 84 20.34 -0.26 3.64
N TRP A 85 19.34 -1.00 4.14
CA TRP A 85 18.20 -0.38 4.81
C TRP A 85 18.61 0.32 6.11
N ILE A 86 19.52 -0.25 6.92
CA ILE A 86 20.09 0.45 8.10
C ILE A 86 20.80 1.73 7.67
N ALA A 87 21.61 1.68 6.61
CA ALA A 87 22.32 2.85 6.10
C ALA A 87 21.34 3.96 5.65
N LEU A 88 20.21 3.61 5.04
CA LEU A 88 19.15 4.57 4.65
C LEU A 88 18.48 5.25 5.84
N ASN A 89 18.46 4.61 7.01
CA ASN A 89 17.84 5.13 8.23
C ASN A 89 18.84 5.83 9.17
N ARG A 90 20.12 5.90 8.80
CA ARG A 90 21.11 6.69 9.57
C ARG A 90 20.77 8.17 9.52
N GLY A 91 20.88 8.84 10.65
CA GLY A 91 20.62 10.27 10.79
C GLY A 91 19.14 10.66 10.90
N ILE A 92 18.21 9.69 11.03
CA ILE A 92 16.79 9.98 11.32
C ILE A 92 16.63 10.75 12.64
N GLU A 93 17.52 10.50 13.60
CA GLU A 93 17.52 11.21 14.87
C GLU A 93 18.37 12.48 14.82
N ASN A 94 17.70 13.63 14.90
CA ASN A 94 18.34 14.91 15.08
C ASN A 94 18.97 14.97 16.49
N GLY A 95 20.22 14.55 16.62
CA GLY A 95 20.88 14.48 17.93
C GLY A 95 22.11 13.57 17.99
N GLY A 96 22.38 12.79 16.95
CA GLY A 96 23.59 11.99 16.82
C GLY A 96 23.51 10.57 17.40
N THR A 97 22.35 10.17 17.90
CA THR A 97 22.06 8.78 18.33
C THR A 97 21.16 8.11 17.31
N ASP A 98 21.73 7.27 16.44
CA ASP A 98 20.94 6.48 15.50
C ASP A 98 20.02 5.48 16.21
N VAL A 99 18.93 5.09 15.55
CA VAL A 99 18.09 3.98 16.01
C VAL A 99 18.95 2.71 16.08
N PRO A 100 19.00 1.99 17.21
CA PRO A 100 19.86 0.82 17.34
C PRO A 100 19.62 -0.26 16.28
N ASP A 101 20.71 -0.87 15.80
CA ASP A 101 20.67 -1.87 14.73
C ASP A 101 19.73 -3.03 15.04
N HIS A 102 19.63 -3.51 16.29
CA HIS A 102 18.75 -4.64 16.63
C HIS A 102 17.26 -4.31 16.45
N VAL A 103 16.86 -3.06 16.70
CA VAL A 103 15.48 -2.59 16.45
C VAL A 103 15.23 -2.57 14.95
N GLN A 104 16.18 -2.02 14.21
CA GLN A 104 16.13 -1.94 12.76
C GLN A 104 16.05 -3.36 12.15
N VAL A 105 17.03 -4.23 12.41
CA VAL A 105 17.06 -5.62 11.93
C VAL A 105 15.74 -6.34 12.20
N ARG A 106 15.12 -6.10 13.37
CA ARG A 106 13.83 -6.71 13.71
C ARG A 106 12.70 -6.22 12.81
N ILE A 107 12.60 -4.90 12.59
CA ILE A 107 11.60 -4.32 11.69
C ILE A 107 11.79 -4.86 10.27
N HIS A 108 13.02 -4.85 9.76
CA HIS A 108 13.35 -5.38 8.43
C HIS A 108 12.95 -6.84 8.28
N SER A 109 13.29 -7.69 9.25
CA SER A 109 12.95 -9.11 9.24
C SER A 109 11.43 -9.35 9.18
N ILE A 110 10.65 -8.61 9.96
CA ILE A 110 9.17 -8.71 9.97
C ILE A 110 8.58 -8.27 8.63
N ILE A 111 9.04 -7.15 8.10
CA ILE A 111 8.48 -6.54 6.89
C ILE A 111 8.88 -7.30 5.64
N SER A 112 10.12 -7.79 5.56
CA SER A 112 10.61 -8.56 4.42
C SER A 112 9.99 -9.97 4.36
N SER A 113 9.66 -10.56 5.51
CA SER A 113 9.15 -11.94 5.57
C SER A 113 7.67 -12.09 5.23
N LYS A 114 6.86 -11.03 5.39
CA LYS A 114 5.40 -11.12 5.24
C LYS A 114 4.81 -9.95 4.46
N PHE A 115 3.95 -10.28 3.49
CA PHE A 115 3.10 -9.28 2.86
C PHE A 115 2.01 -8.81 3.82
N LEU A 116 2.00 -7.50 4.12
CA LEU A 116 0.96 -6.84 4.91
C LEU A 116 0.03 -6.05 4.00
N SER A 117 -1.19 -6.56 3.76
CA SER A 117 -2.18 -5.89 2.89
C SER A 117 -2.54 -4.47 3.35
N GLN A 118 -2.44 -4.21 4.65
CA GLN A 118 -2.69 -2.89 5.25
C GLN A 118 -1.64 -1.83 4.87
N LEU A 119 -0.45 -2.25 4.42
CA LEU A 119 0.63 -1.37 3.97
C LEU A 119 0.67 -1.21 2.45
N CYS A 120 -0.19 -1.92 1.71
CA CYS A 120 -0.27 -1.80 0.26
C CYS A 120 -0.85 -0.43 -0.13
N LEU A 121 -0.08 0.37 -0.88
CA LEU A 121 -0.44 1.75 -1.22
C LEU A 121 -1.50 1.87 -2.33
N ALA A 122 -1.75 0.80 -3.09
CA ALA A 122 -2.67 0.83 -4.21
C ALA A 122 -3.33 -0.55 -4.41
N SER A 123 -4.45 -0.77 -3.74
CA SER A 123 -5.47 -1.66 -4.29
C SER A 123 -6.46 -0.78 -5.03
N THR A 124 -6.25 -0.58 -6.33
CA THR A 124 -7.21 0.14 -7.16
C THR A 124 -8.53 -0.63 -7.15
N PRO A 125 -9.68 -0.01 -6.81
CA PRO A 125 -10.97 -0.70 -6.76
C PRO A 125 -11.40 -1.29 -8.10
N SER A 126 -10.77 -0.90 -9.22
CA SER A 126 -11.00 -1.49 -10.54
C SER A 126 -10.65 -2.99 -10.62
N ASP A 127 -9.73 -3.50 -9.79
CA ASP A 127 -9.46 -4.94 -9.70
C ASP A 127 -10.64 -5.73 -9.08
N LEU A 128 -11.52 -5.07 -8.32
CA LEU A 128 -12.72 -5.70 -7.76
C LEU A 128 -13.92 -5.64 -8.72
N ALA A 129 -13.90 -4.72 -9.70
CA ALA A 129 -14.95 -4.62 -10.72
C ALA A 129 -14.81 -5.69 -11.81
N SER A 130 -13.58 -6.07 -12.17
CA SER A 130 -13.34 -7.04 -13.25
C SER A 130 -13.77 -8.49 -12.91
N SER A 131 -14.01 -8.81 -11.63
CA SER A 131 -14.38 -10.17 -11.23
C SER A 131 -15.90 -10.41 -11.17
N ARG A 132 -16.74 -9.40 -11.43
CA ARG A 132 -18.20 -9.50 -11.31
C ARG A 132 -18.96 -9.61 -12.65
N GLU A 133 -18.32 -9.33 -13.78
CA GLU A 133 -19.00 -9.31 -15.09
C GLU A 133 -18.85 -10.60 -15.93
N GLU A 134 -17.90 -11.49 -15.62
CA GLU A 134 -17.70 -12.74 -16.40
C GLU A 134 -18.70 -13.88 -16.08
N HIS A 135 -19.57 -13.74 -15.07
CA HIS A 135 -20.62 -14.74 -14.81
C HIS A 135 -21.98 -14.43 -15.44
N SER A 136 -22.11 -13.36 -16.24
CA SER A 136 -23.41 -13.00 -16.85
C SER A 136 -23.51 -13.30 -18.36
N ALA A 137 -22.50 -13.91 -18.99
CA ALA A 137 -22.44 -14.08 -20.45
C ALA A 137 -22.27 -15.53 -20.96
N LEU A 138 -22.55 -16.56 -20.14
CA LEU A 138 -22.79 -17.92 -20.65
C LEU A 138 -24.26 -18.05 -21.10
N ARG A 139 -24.45 -17.71 -22.39
CA ARG A 139 -25.30 -18.38 -23.41
C ARG A 139 -25.67 -19.85 -23.07
N CYS A 140 -26.80 -20.45 -23.46
CA CYS A 140 -27.60 -20.45 -24.70
C CYS A 140 -29.07 -20.80 -24.36
N GLY A 141 -30.12 -20.47 -25.12
CA GLY A 141 -30.19 -20.40 -26.58
C GLY A 141 -30.87 -21.66 -27.12
N ASP A 142 -32.19 -21.55 -27.33
CA ASP A 142 -33.03 -22.14 -28.38
C ASP A 142 -33.00 -23.66 -28.67
N ALA A 143 -34.13 -24.31 -28.36
CA ALA A 143 -34.60 -25.50 -29.06
C ALA A 143 -35.97 -25.20 -29.68
N GLU A 144 -35.93 -24.99 -30.99
CA GLU A 144 -37.06 -24.81 -31.90
C GLU A 144 -37.57 -26.18 -32.37
N GLN A 145 -38.85 -26.51 -32.15
CA GLN A 145 -39.60 -27.46 -33.00
C GLN A 145 -41.13 -27.29 -32.90
N GLN A 146 -41.71 -26.88 -34.04
CA GLN A 146 -43.13 -26.79 -34.46
C GLN A 146 -43.88 -28.15 -34.46
N PRO A 147 -45.19 -28.29 -34.84
CA PRO A 147 -46.20 -27.32 -35.34
C PRO A 147 -47.63 -27.45 -34.74
N GLY A 148 -48.55 -26.52 -35.03
CA GLY A 148 -49.98 -26.71 -34.75
C GLY A 148 -50.92 -25.54 -35.09
N ASP A 149 -51.41 -25.55 -36.33
CA ASP A 149 -52.69 -25.06 -36.87
C ASP A 149 -53.21 -23.60 -36.74
N ARG A 150 -53.53 -23.10 -37.94
CA ARG A 150 -54.32 -21.92 -38.38
C ARG A 150 -55.74 -21.86 -37.76
N PRO A 151 -56.47 -20.71 -37.74
CA PRO A 151 -56.75 -19.92 -38.96
C PRO A 151 -56.94 -18.38 -38.88
N ALA A 152 -56.70 -17.80 -40.07
CA ALA A 152 -57.30 -16.66 -40.77
C ALA A 152 -58.04 -15.51 -40.04
N GLY A 153 -57.62 -14.29 -40.35
CA GLY A 153 -58.38 -13.03 -40.21
C GLY A 153 -57.42 -11.83 -40.12
N SER A 154 -57.04 -11.16 -41.21
CA SER A 154 -57.73 -10.11 -41.97
C SER A 154 -57.57 -8.68 -41.41
N ALA A 155 -57.28 -7.76 -42.34
CA ALA A 155 -57.22 -6.29 -42.29
C ALA A 155 -56.04 -5.64 -41.52
N ARG A 156 -55.08 -4.93 -42.13
CA ARG A 156 -55.04 -3.81 -43.10
C ARG A 156 -54.86 -2.45 -42.39
N SER A 157 -53.82 -1.74 -42.85
CA SER A 157 -53.58 -0.29 -42.79
C SER A 157 -53.23 0.38 -41.46
N GLY A 158 -52.16 1.17 -41.51
CA GLY A 158 -51.93 2.25 -40.56
C GLY A 158 -50.53 2.82 -40.66
N ALA A 159 -50.32 3.78 -41.57
CA ALA A 159 -49.15 4.65 -41.58
C ALA A 159 -49.05 5.44 -40.27
N GLY A 160 -47.84 5.63 -39.75
CA GLY A 160 -47.58 6.42 -38.55
C GLY A 160 -46.14 6.92 -38.52
N VAL A 161 -45.92 8.05 -39.19
CA VAL A 161 -44.76 8.93 -39.01
C VAL A 161 -44.98 9.71 -37.70
N GLY A 162 -44.01 9.69 -36.78
CA GLY A 162 -44.09 10.47 -35.54
C GLY A 162 -42.79 10.46 -34.74
N PRO A 163 -42.24 11.63 -34.35
CA PRO A 163 -40.88 11.81 -33.84
C PRO A 163 -40.81 11.79 -32.31
N ALA A 164 -39.66 11.45 -31.71
CA ALA A 164 -39.22 11.87 -30.36
C ALA A 164 -37.84 11.24 -30.03
N PRO A 165 -37.14 11.66 -28.96
CA PRO A 165 -36.49 12.96 -28.77
C PRO A 165 -34.99 12.79 -28.50
N GLU A 166 -34.17 13.73 -28.95
CA GLU A 166 -32.77 13.82 -28.53
C GLU A 166 -32.68 14.39 -27.10
N GLY A 167 -31.97 13.67 -26.22
CA GLY A 167 -31.53 14.09 -24.89
C GLY A 167 -32.04 13.20 -23.74
N PRO A 168 -31.30 13.01 -22.62
CA PRO A 168 -30.16 13.79 -22.16
C PRO A 168 -28.86 12.97 -21.98
N SER A 169 -27.76 13.72 -21.99
CA SER A 169 -26.43 13.42 -21.47
C SER A 169 -26.34 12.24 -20.51
N SER A 170 -25.52 11.25 -20.86
CA SER A 170 -25.03 10.28 -19.89
C SER A 170 -24.43 11.00 -18.68
N PRO A 171 -24.71 10.54 -17.45
CA PRO A 171 -24.09 11.12 -16.28
C PRO A 171 -22.58 10.93 -16.38
N VAL A 172 -21.84 12.02 -16.26
CA VAL A 172 -20.44 11.97 -15.87
C VAL A 172 -20.42 11.22 -14.54
N VAL A 173 -20.09 9.93 -14.60
CA VAL A 173 -19.80 9.14 -13.40
C VAL A 173 -18.52 9.72 -12.85
N VAL A 174 -18.68 10.69 -11.96
CA VAL A 174 -17.62 11.12 -11.05
C VAL A 174 -17.38 9.91 -10.16
N GLY A 175 -16.47 9.04 -10.61
CA GLY A 175 -15.98 7.94 -9.81
C GLY A 175 -15.44 8.48 -8.48
N PRO A 176 -15.43 7.67 -7.42
CA PRO A 176 -14.87 8.09 -6.14
C PRO A 176 -13.39 8.41 -6.36
N SER A 177 -13.10 9.70 -6.51
CA SER A 177 -11.75 10.24 -6.50
C SER A 177 -11.16 9.84 -5.16
N SER A 178 -10.32 8.82 -5.18
CA SER A 178 -9.40 8.55 -4.08
C SER A 178 -8.72 9.87 -3.79
N VAL A 179 -8.81 10.34 -2.54
CA VAL A 179 -8.14 11.56 -2.09
C VAL A 179 -6.63 11.44 -2.41
N LEU A 180 -6.09 10.23 -2.47
CA LEU A 180 -4.70 9.96 -2.81
C LEU A 180 -4.35 10.14 -4.30
N ASP A 181 -5.28 9.95 -5.24
CA ASP A 181 -5.00 10.15 -6.68
C ASP A 181 -4.70 11.63 -7.01
N LYS A 182 -5.33 12.54 -6.26
CA LYS A 182 -5.09 13.98 -6.40
C LYS A 182 -3.78 14.45 -5.78
N PHE A 183 -3.15 13.63 -4.92
CA PHE A 183 -1.86 13.94 -4.29
C PHE A 183 -0.71 13.12 -4.86
N ALA A 184 -0.97 11.99 -5.53
CA ALA A 184 0.05 11.21 -6.25
C ALA A 184 0.69 11.99 -7.40
N THR A 185 -0.02 12.97 -7.98
CA THR A 185 0.50 13.87 -9.02
C THR A 185 1.24 15.08 -8.47
N LEU A 186 1.20 15.34 -7.16
CA LEU A 186 1.82 16.52 -6.52
C LEU A 186 3.15 16.21 -5.81
N GLU A 187 3.55 14.95 -5.75
CA GLU A 187 4.79 14.53 -5.09
C GLU A 187 5.75 13.91 -6.12
N THR A 188 6.73 14.72 -6.55
CA THR A 188 7.82 14.43 -7.50
C THR A 188 8.71 13.23 -7.13
N TRP A 189 8.37 12.49 -6.07
CA TRP A 189 9.12 11.31 -5.61
C TRP A 189 8.90 10.09 -6.52
N ALA A 190 7.76 10.00 -7.21
CA ALA A 190 7.50 8.91 -8.17
C ALA A 190 8.27 9.08 -9.51
N GLN A 191 8.71 10.30 -9.86
CA GLN A 191 9.46 10.54 -11.09
C GLN A 191 10.94 10.10 -11.01
N ILE A 192 11.47 9.85 -9.81
CA ILE A 192 12.83 9.32 -9.63
C ILE A 192 12.89 7.79 -9.90
N VAL A 193 11.74 7.10 -9.94
CA VAL A 193 11.70 5.64 -10.10
C VAL A 193 11.36 5.19 -11.54
N VAL A 194 10.97 6.12 -12.42
CA VAL A 194 10.61 5.82 -13.83
C VAL A 194 11.67 6.33 -14.82
N GLY A 195 12.67 7.08 -14.36
CA GLY A 195 13.89 7.36 -15.12
C GLY A 195 15.00 6.45 -14.62
N ASP A 196 15.56 5.64 -15.52
CA ASP A 196 16.64 4.69 -15.26
C ASP A 196 17.67 5.25 -14.26
N ILE A 197 17.72 4.67 -13.05
CA ILE A 197 18.88 4.84 -12.17
C ILE A 197 20.02 4.13 -12.91
N PRO A 198 21.05 4.85 -13.38
CA PRO A 198 22.17 4.20 -14.04
C PRO A 198 22.81 3.24 -13.03
N TYR A 199 22.74 1.95 -13.33
CA TYR A 199 23.54 0.95 -12.61
C TYR A 199 25.01 1.38 -12.68
N PRO A 200 25.76 1.34 -11.56
CA PRO A 200 27.20 1.49 -11.63
C PRO A 200 27.74 0.34 -12.49
N ASN A 201 28.17 0.66 -13.71
CA ASN A 201 28.90 -0.27 -14.56
C ASN A 201 30.15 -0.72 -13.80
N HIS A 202 30.22 -2.01 -13.46
CA HIS A 202 31.37 -2.63 -12.82
C HIS A 202 32.60 -2.78 -13.74
N ASP A 203 32.59 -2.19 -14.93
CA ASP A 203 33.57 -2.45 -16.00
C ASP A 203 34.79 -1.52 -16.03
N SER A 204 35.15 -0.82 -14.94
CA SER A 204 36.29 0.14 -14.97
C SER A 204 37.35 -0.06 -13.88
N LEU A 205 37.73 -1.31 -13.62
CA LEU A 205 38.92 -1.63 -12.81
C LEU A 205 39.85 -2.61 -13.52
N TYR A 206 40.20 -2.35 -14.79
CA TYR A 206 41.38 -2.98 -15.41
C TYR A 206 41.98 -2.08 -16.50
N THR A 207 42.61 -0.98 -16.08
CA THR A 207 43.72 -0.35 -16.80
C THR A 207 44.81 -0.15 -15.76
N GLY A 208 45.84 -0.99 -15.68
CA GLY A 208 46.83 -1.16 -16.73
C GLY A 208 47.83 -0.01 -16.63
N VAL A 209 48.81 -0.13 -15.74
CA VAL A 209 49.91 0.83 -15.53
C VAL A 209 51.20 0.02 -15.31
N PRO A 210 52.32 0.44 -15.92
CA PRO A 210 52.69 0.39 -17.34
C PRO A 210 53.51 -0.87 -17.69
#